data_AF-A0A7K4FWU7-F1
#
_entry.id   AF-A0A7K4FWU7-F1
#
_cell.length_a   1.000
_cell.length_b   1.000
_cell.length_c   1.000
_cell.angle_alpha   90.00
_cell.angle_beta   90.00
_cell.angle_gamma   90.00
#
_symmetry.space_group_name_H-M   'P 1'
#
loop_
_entity.id
_entity.type
_entity.pdbx_description
1 polymer ?
#
loop_
_entity_poly.entity_id
_entity_poly.type
_entity_poly.pdbx_seq_one_letter_code
_entity_poly.pdbx_strand_id
1 'polypeptide(L)'
;MDRLTSTAIVLIGHGSRRGTYNEDIEIMVNDISNYVGIPVFLSYNEFNSPNWRDLINELIEKGYSKFIIGLVFLGRGNHIYNDIMGEMIGRPVEIEKWINITLNGKEISFYFTETLARSPLVRTALLYRLLKPLNLFSTAEFVENPEEIEERSLSLINQYLMEEDNRKKRIIAKAIFASGNPEIAKAIYIHEKAIDSTIEALRTGVAILSDVNMVKAGLRWKTDCLINDPKIIEVAKKEGITRAEASIIYGLKEQRLVVIGNSPTSILGLIKAIKMGAEVPAVIATPPGFTNAIEAKNALISSGIPSIVIRGTLGGSGIAVAIANEIVKMAGEKA
;
A
#
# COMPACT_ATOMS: atom_id res chain seq x y z
N MET A 1 23.22 21.77 1.95
CA MET A 1 22.75 22.33 0.67
C MET A 1 23.86 22.41 -0.39
N ASP A 2 25.14 22.25 -0.04
CA ASP A 2 26.30 22.51 -0.92
C ASP A 2 26.93 21.27 -1.61
N ARG A 3 26.34 20.07 -1.45
CA ARG A 3 26.94 18.82 -1.98
C ARG A 3 26.58 18.49 -3.43
N LEU A 4 25.58 19.16 -4.01
CA LEU A 4 25.01 18.85 -5.32
C LEU A 4 25.43 19.81 -6.43
N THR A 5 25.97 20.98 -6.07
CA THR A 5 26.33 22.06 -7.01
C THR A 5 27.46 21.68 -7.98
N SER A 6 28.33 20.74 -7.60
CA SER A 6 29.40 20.22 -8.47
C SER A 6 29.13 18.81 -9.03
N THR A 7 27.89 18.30 -8.90
CA THR A 7 27.51 16.96 -9.36
C THR A 7 26.78 17.02 -10.71
N ALA A 8 27.17 16.17 -11.65
CA ALA A 8 26.48 15.94 -12.91
C ALA A 8 26.11 14.46 -13.07
N ILE A 9 24.97 14.19 -13.70
CA ILE A 9 24.61 12.85 -14.16
C ILE A 9 24.89 12.79 -15.66
N VAL A 10 25.58 11.76 -16.12
CA VAL A 10 25.83 11.53 -17.55
C VAL A 10 25.31 10.16 -17.91
N LEU A 11 24.27 10.11 -18.73
CA LEU A 11 23.73 8.87 -19.28
C LEU A 11 24.48 8.54 -20.56
N ILE A 12 25.10 7.37 -20.60
CA ILE A 12 25.88 6.92 -21.76
C ILE A 12 25.13 5.78 -22.44
N GLY A 13 24.78 5.97 -23.71
CA GLY A 13 24.25 4.95 -24.61
C GLY A 13 25.25 4.58 -25.71
N HIS A 14 24.91 3.61 -26.57
CA HIS A 14 25.78 3.23 -27.70
C HIS A 14 25.91 4.35 -28.76
N GLY A 15 24.82 5.07 -29.03
CA GLY A 15 24.68 5.89 -30.23
C GLY A 15 24.35 5.07 -31.47
N SER A 16 23.82 5.74 -32.50
CA SER A 16 23.41 5.19 -33.78
C SER A 16 23.53 6.21 -34.91
N ARG A 17 23.94 5.73 -36.09
CA ARG A 17 23.92 6.52 -37.34
C ARG A 17 22.49 6.84 -37.83
N ARG A 18 21.45 6.25 -37.22
CA ARG A 18 20.04 6.48 -37.52
C ARG A 18 19.39 7.28 -36.38
N GLY A 19 18.81 8.44 -36.70
CA GLY A 19 18.29 9.41 -35.71
C GLY A 19 17.21 8.87 -34.77
N THR A 20 16.36 7.94 -35.24
CA THR A 20 15.25 7.36 -34.44
C THR A 20 15.70 6.57 -33.20
N TYR A 21 16.97 6.16 -33.13
CA TYR A 21 17.51 5.45 -31.95
C TYR A 21 17.72 6.39 -30.75
N ASN A 22 17.91 7.68 -30.99
CA ASN A 22 18.26 8.64 -29.95
C ASN A 22 17.02 9.23 -29.26
N GLU A 23 15.87 9.27 -29.95
CA GLU A 23 14.62 9.84 -29.44
C GLU A 23 14.16 9.14 -28.13
N ASP A 24 14.20 7.81 -28.08
CA ASP A 24 13.81 7.04 -26.89
C ASP A 24 14.73 7.30 -25.68
N ILE A 25 16.03 7.52 -25.92
CA ILE A 25 17.00 7.78 -24.87
C ILE A 25 16.88 9.24 -24.39
N GLU A 26 16.62 10.18 -25.30
CA GLU A 26 16.36 11.58 -24.96
C GLU A 26 15.11 11.74 -24.10
N ILE A 27 14.03 11.01 -24.39
CA ILE A 27 12.83 10.96 -23.53
C ILE A 27 13.21 10.49 -22.12
N MET A 28 13.97 9.40 -22.01
CA MET A 28 14.43 8.88 -20.72
C MET A 28 15.27 9.91 -19.94
N VAL A 29 16.16 10.64 -20.61
CA VAL A 29 16.98 11.70 -20.01
C VAL A 29 16.11 12.84 -19.48
N ASN A 30 15.12 13.28 -20.25
CA ASN A 30 14.21 14.35 -19.84
C ASN A 30 13.39 13.96 -18.61
N ASP A 31 12.87 12.73 -18.58
CA ASP A 31 12.12 12.22 -17.44
C ASP A 31 12.96 12.14 -16.16
N ILE A 32 14.20 11.63 -16.27
CA ILE A 32 15.13 11.57 -15.15
C ILE A 32 15.48 12.97 -14.65
N SER A 33 15.76 13.91 -15.56
CA SER A 33 16.11 15.30 -15.25
C SER A 33 15.05 15.99 -14.40
N ASN A 34 13.78 15.80 -14.74
CA ASN A 34 12.66 16.39 -14.01
C ASN A 34 12.56 15.87 -12.56
N TYR A 35 13.07 14.67 -12.28
CA TYR A 35 12.97 14.03 -10.99
C TYR A 35 14.15 14.31 -10.06
N VAL A 36 15.38 14.29 -10.58
CA VAL A 36 16.60 14.26 -9.74
C VAL A 36 17.06 15.65 -9.25
N GLY A 37 16.61 16.74 -9.89
CA GLY A 37 17.00 18.10 -9.51
C GLY A 37 18.51 18.39 -9.64
N ILE A 38 19.24 17.56 -10.39
CA ILE A 38 20.67 17.65 -10.72
C ILE A 38 20.78 17.67 -12.25
N PRO A 39 21.73 18.42 -12.85
CA PRO A 39 21.94 18.39 -14.29
C PRO A 39 22.19 16.97 -14.81
N VAL A 40 21.38 16.53 -15.78
CA VAL A 40 21.52 15.26 -16.47
C VAL A 40 21.87 15.53 -17.92
N PHE A 41 22.92 14.87 -18.40
CA PHE A 41 23.40 15.01 -19.76
C PHE A 41 23.34 13.67 -20.47
N LEU A 42 22.97 13.70 -21.74
CA LEU A 42 23.04 12.54 -22.62
C LEU A 42 24.36 12.53 -23.37
N SER A 43 24.99 11.37 -23.44
CA SER A 43 26.20 11.15 -24.20
C SER A 43 26.23 9.77 -24.83
N TYR A 44 27.12 9.60 -25.80
CA TYR A 44 27.22 8.40 -26.61
C TYR A 44 28.64 7.86 -26.58
N ASN A 45 28.75 6.53 -26.65
CA ASN A 45 30.04 5.88 -26.80
C ASN A 45 30.59 6.05 -28.23
N GLU A 46 29.73 5.94 -29.24
CA GLU A 46 30.09 6.00 -30.66
C GLU A 46 29.01 6.72 -31.50
N PHE A 47 29.36 7.05 -32.75
CA PHE A 47 28.47 7.51 -33.84
C PHE A 47 27.73 8.85 -33.68
N ASN A 48 27.43 9.30 -32.47
CA ASN A 48 26.75 10.56 -32.21
C ASN A 48 27.56 11.45 -31.28
N SER A 49 27.26 12.75 -31.36
CA SER A 49 27.76 13.76 -30.44
C SER A 49 26.68 14.12 -29.41
N PRO A 50 27.07 14.47 -28.17
CA PRO A 50 28.46 14.53 -27.71
C PRO A 50 29.02 13.14 -27.35
N ASN A 51 30.27 12.86 -27.73
CA ASN A 51 30.99 11.70 -27.23
C ASN A 51 31.26 11.89 -25.73
N TRP A 52 31.20 10.83 -24.94
CA TRP A 52 31.35 10.97 -23.48
C TRP A 52 32.71 11.50 -23.09
N ARG A 53 33.77 11.20 -23.86
CA ARG A 53 35.14 11.69 -23.60
C ARG A 53 35.18 13.21 -23.66
N ASP A 54 34.60 13.78 -24.70
CA ASP A 54 34.56 15.22 -24.92
C ASP A 54 33.64 15.90 -23.90
N LEU A 55 32.46 15.33 -23.68
CA LEU A 55 31.48 15.89 -22.75
C LEU A 55 32.00 15.95 -21.31
N ILE A 56 32.62 14.87 -20.83
CA ILE A 56 33.15 14.84 -19.46
C ILE A 56 34.24 15.89 -19.28
N ASN A 57 35.15 16.02 -20.24
CA ASN A 57 36.18 17.07 -20.20
C ASN A 57 35.57 18.47 -20.18
N GLU A 58 34.58 18.75 -21.03
CA GLU A 58 33.86 20.02 -21.04
C GLU A 58 33.17 20.32 -19.69
N LEU A 59 32.54 19.31 -19.08
CA LEU A 59 31.90 19.47 -17.77
C LEU A 59 32.93 19.70 -16.65
N ILE A 60 34.10 19.05 -16.69
CA ILE A 60 35.19 19.30 -15.74
C ILE A 60 35.71 20.75 -15.85
N GLU A 61 35.79 21.28 -17.08
CA GLU A 61 36.15 22.69 -17.32
C GLU A 61 35.08 23.66 -16.78
N LYS A 62 33.79 23.28 -16.89
CA LYS A 62 32.65 24.02 -16.32
C LYS A 62 32.53 23.92 -14.80
N GLY A 63 33.43 23.19 -14.12
CA GLY A 63 33.52 23.15 -12.66
C GLY A 63 32.85 21.95 -11.99
N TYR A 64 32.34 20.98 -12.77
CA TYR A 64 31.85 19.72 -12.19
C TYR A 64 33.02 18.86 -11.71
N SER A 65 32.87 18.27 -10.52
CA SER A 65 33.89 17.42 -9.88
C SER A 65 33.35 16.06 -9.44
N LYS A 66 32.04 15.84 -9.55
CA LYS A 66 31.38 14.57 -9.24
C LYS A 66 30.48 14.13 -10.38
N PHE A 67 30.65 12.91 -10.85
CA PHE A 67 29.91 12.37 -11.99
C PHE A 67 29.20 11.07 -11.61
N ILE A 68 27.90 11.01 -11.88
CA ILE A 68 27.12 9.77 -11.82
C ILE A 68 26.91 9.32 -13.27
N ILE A 69 27.54 8.23 -13.64
CA ILE A 69 27.51 7.67 -14.98
C ILE A 69 26.42 6.58 -15.05
N GLY A 70 25.32 6.89 -15.72
CA GLY A 70 24.24 5.95 -15.98
C GLY A 70 24.49 5.18 -17.27
N LEU A 71 24.58 3.86 -17.18
CA LEU A 71 24.89 2.98 -18.31
C LEU A 71 23.61 2.45 -18.98
N VAL A 72 23.17 3.08 -20.07
CA VAL A 72 21.94 2.76 -20.82
C VAL A 72 22.19 1.63 -21.84
N PHE A 73 22.66 0.48 -21.34
CA PHE A 73 23.06 -0.66 -22.17
C PHE A 73 22.27 -1.94 -21.84
N LEU A 74 21.92 -2.71 -22.88
CA LEU A 74 21.19 -3.98 -22.78
C LEU A 74 22.09 -5.23 -22.87
N GLY A 75 23.41 -5.07 -23.07
CA GLY A 75 24.38 -6.15 -23.13
C GLY A 75 25.48 -6.01 -22.09
N ARG A 76 26.02 -7.14 -21.61
CA ARG A 76 27.26 -7.20 -20.84
C ARG A 76 28.44 -7.35 -21.80
N GLY A 77 28.77 -6.31 -22.54
CA GLY A 77 30.06 -6.28 -23.20
C GLY A 77 31.13 -6.09 -22.13
N ASN A 78 32.10 -7.01 -22.00
CA ASN A 78 33.38 -6.68 -21.35
C ASN A 78 33.95 -5.37 -21.92
N HIS A 79 33.61 -5.05 -23.17
CA HIS A 79 33.82 -3.77 -23.84
C HIS A 79 33.18 -2.56 -23.13
N ILE A 80 31.93 -2.60 -22.65
CA ILE A 80 31.31 -1.41 -22.04
C ILE A 80 32.00 -1.03 -20.71
N TYR A 81 32.23 -2.04 -19.86
CA TYR A 81 32.90 -1.80 -18.58
C TYR A 81 34.40 -1.50 -18.75
N ASN A 82 35.10 -2.19 -19.66
CA ASN A 82 36.53 -1.94 -19.84
C ASN A 82 36.83 -0.69 -20.68
N ASP A 83 36.02 -0.38 -21.69
CA ASP A 83 36.31 0.70 -22.65
C ASP A 83 35.78 2.05 -22.14
N ILE A 84 34.70 2.07 -21.36
CA ILE A 84 34.20 3.32 -20.75
C ILE A 84 34.82 3.51 -19.36
N MET A 85 34.56 2.57 -18.44
CA MET A 85 35.05 2.75 -17.07
C MET A 85 36.56 2.58 -16.99
N GLY A 86 37.13 1.57 -17.67
CA GLY A 86 38.57 1.37 -17.65
C GLY A 86 39.38 2.54 -18.22
N GLU A 87 38.84 3.25 -19.21
CA GLU A 87 39.45 4.51 -19.70
C GLU A 87 39.27 5.67 -18.72
N MET A 88 38.12 5.76 -18.02
CA MET A 88 37.87 6.83 -17.06
C MET A 88 38.67 6.68 -15.76
N ILE A 89 38.70 5.47 -15.18
CA ILE A 89 39.18 5.23 -13.80
C ILE A 89 40.30 4.19 -13.69
N GLY A 90 40.72 3.58 -14.79
CA GLY A 90 41.68 2.46 -14.77
C GLY A 90 41.06 1.15 -14.27
N ARG A 91 41.91 0.14 -14.02
CA ARG A 91 41.49 -1.20 -13.54
C ARG A 91 42.01 -1.45 -12.11
N PRO A 92 41.29 -2.22 -11.28
CA PRO A 92 40.01 -2.90 -11.54
C PRO A 92 38.81 -1.95 -11.53
N VAL A 93 37.77 -2.33 -12.27
CA VAL A 93 36.55 -1.55 -12.45
C VAL A 93 35.53 -1.95 -11.39
N GLU A 94 35.14 -1.02 -10.51
CA GLU A 94 34.06 -1.21 -9.53
C GLU A 94 32.83 -0.37 -9.92
N ILE A 95 31.63 -0.97 -9.84
CA ILE A 95 30.35 -0.29 -10.04
C ILE A 95 29.65 -0.06 -8.70
N GLU A 96 28.66 0.83 -8.70
CA GLU A 96 27.84 1.16 -7.54
C GLU A 96 28.62 1.70 -6.32
N LYS A 97 29.80 2.28 -6.57
CA LYS A 97 30.65 2.93 -5.58
C LYS A 97 31.27 4.20 -6.16
N TRP A 98 31.53 5.17 -5.29
CA TRP A 98 32.28 6.36 -5.64
C TRP A 98 33.78 6.06 -5.72
N ILE A 99 34.39 6.48 -6.81
CA ILE A 99 35.80 6.27 -7.12
C ILE A 99 36.43 7.63 -7.40
N ASN A 100 37.46 7.98 -6.63
CA ASN A 100 38.17 9.25 -6.75
C ASN A 100 39.44 9.06 -7.58
N ILE A 101 39.65 9.94 -8.54
CA ILE A 101 40.85 9.99 -9.36
C ILE A 101 41.37 11.43 -9.46
N THR A 102 42.66 11.57 -9.76
CA THR A 102 43.26 12.88 -10.05
C THR A 102 43.44 13.04 -11.55
N LEU A 103 42.72 13.98 -12.16
CA LEU A 103 42.85 14.32 -13.58
C LEU A 103 43.31 15.77 -13.71
N ASN A 104 44.42 16.00 -14.40
CA ASN A 104 45.00 17.34 -14.64
C ASN A 104 45.13 18.18 -13.34
N GLY A 105 45.46 17.54 -12.22
CA GLY A 105 45.62 18.19 -10.91
C GLY A 105 44.31 18.47 -10.15
N LYS A 106 43.15 18.05 -10.66
CA LYS A 106 41.84 18.15 -9.98
C LYS A 106 41.40 16.78 -9.45
N GLU A 107 40.81 16.76 -8.26
CA GLU A 107 40.14 15.57 -7.74
C GLU A 107 38.74 15.44 -8.34
N ILE A 108 38.50 14.31 -9.00
CA ILE A 108 37.23 13.98 -9.64
C ILE A 108 36.70 12.68 -9.06
N SER A 109 35.41 12.64 -8.70
CA SER A 109 34.72 11.45 -8.23
C SER A 109 33.78 10.91 -9.30
N PHE A 110 33.87 9.62 -9.62
CA PHE A 110 32.94 8.92 -10.50
C PHE A 110 32.12 7.88 -9.74
N TYR A 111 30.85 7.73 -10.09
CA TYR A 111 29.97 6.65 -9.67
C TYR A 111 29.34 6.05 -10.92
N PHE A 112 29.40 4.73 -11.09
CA PHE A 112 28.83 4.07 -12.26
C PHE A 112 27.67 3.18 -11.85
N THR A 113 26.55 3.27 -12.58
CA THR A 113 25.42 2.36 -12.37
C THR A 113 25.67 1.00 -13.02
N GLU A 114 24.92 -0.01 -12.59
CA GLU A 114 24.76 -1.23 -13.35
C GLU A 114 24.09 -0.94 -14.72
N THR A 115 24.32 -1.80 -15.72
CA THR A 115 23.61 -1.74 -17.02
C THR A 115 22.14 -2.14 -16.87
N LEU A 116 21.27 -1.57 -17.72
CA LEU A 116 19.84 -1.92 -17.77
C LEU A 116 19.57 -3.41 -18.03
N ALA A 117 20.51 -4.12 -18.67
CA ALA A 117 20.44 -5.56 -18.94
C ALA A 117 20.17 -6.41 -17.68
N ARG A 118 20.68 -5.99 -16.50
CA ARG A 118 20.48 -6.72 -15.24
C ARG A 118 19.14 -6.44 -14.57
N SER A 119 18.38 -5.45 -15.06
CA SER A 119 17.11 -5.10 -14.47
C SER A 119 16.07 -6.20 -14.72
N PRO A 120 15.47 -6.79 -13.67
CA PRO A 120 14.38 -7.74 -13.84
C PRO A 120 13.19 -7.10 -14.56
N LEU A 121 13.01 -5.77 -14.48
CA LEU A 121 11.94 -5.05 -15.17
C LEU A 121 12.13 -5.02 -16.68
N VAL A 122 13.37 -4.87 -17.17
CA VAL A 122 13.68 -4.95 -18.60
C VAL A 122 13.36 -6.34 -19.14
N ARG A 123 13.75 -7.38 -18.39
CA ARG A 123 13.43 -8.77 -18.73
C ARG A 123 11.92 -9.01 -18.75
N THR A 124 11.18 -8.53 -17.75
CA THR A 124 9.73 -8.68 -17.66
C THR A 124 9.01 -7.93 -18.78
N ALA A 125 9.43 -6.70 -19.10
CA ALA A 125 8.85 -5.94 -20.21
C ALA A 125 9.04 -6.67 -21.55
N LEU A 126 10.23 -7.25 -21.79
CA LEU A 126 10.47 -8.07 -22.96
C LEU A 126 9.59 -9.32 -22.98
N LEU A 127 9.47 -10.02 -21.84
CA LEU A 127 8.58 -11.18 -21.70
C LEU A 127 7.14 -10.83 -22.09
N TYR A 128 6.56 -9.74 -21.55
CA TYR A 128 5.19 -9.34 -21.87
C TYR A 128 4.99 -9.02 -23.35
N ARG A 129 5.97 -8.35 -23.98
CA ARG A 129 5.95 -8.07 -25.43
C ARG A 129 5.98 -9.34 -26.26
N LEU A 130 6.71 -10.37 -25.82
CA LEU A 130 6.79 -11.68 -26.47
C LEU A 130 5.55 -12.55 -26.23
N LEU A 131 4.95 -12.49 -25.03
CA LEU A 131 3.72 -13.22 -24.72
C LEU A 131 2.52 -12.70 -25.51
N LYS A 132 2.48 -11.40 -25.83
CA LYS A 132 1.39 -10.75 -26.57
C LYS A 132 1.07 -11.42 -27.92
N PRO A 133 2.01 -11.59 -28.88
CA PRO A 133 1.73 -12.28 -30.14
C PRO A 133 1.49 -13.79 -29.98
N LEU A 134 1.97 -14.40 -28.89
CA LEU A 134 1.77 -15.83 -28.63
C LEU A 134 0.37 -16.16 -28.10
N ASN A 135 -0.45 -15.15 -27.80
CA ASN A 135 -1.81 -15.27 -27.25
C ASN A 135 -1.89 -16.24 -26.04
N LEU A 136 -0.85 -16.23 -25.20
CA LEU A 136 -0.74 -17.15 -24.05
C LEU A 136 -1.53 -16.68 -22.82
N PHE A 137 -2.27 -15.58 -22.93
CA PHE A 137 -3.17 -15.13 -21.86
C PHE A 137 -4.49 -15.88 -22.01
N SER A 138 -4.73 -16.85 -21.11
CA SER A 138 -6.02 -17.53 -21.04
C SER A 138 -7.13 -16.51 -20.78
N THR A 139 -8.06 -16.39 -21.72
CA THR A 139 -9.32 -15.67 -21.53
C THR A 139 -10.37 -16.70 -21.13
N ALA A 140 -10.43 -17.07 -19.84
CA ALA A 140 -11.63 -17.74 -19.38
C ALA A 140 -12.81 -16.77 -19.52
N GLU A 141 -14.01 -17.28 -19.80
CA GLU A 141 -15.22 -16.47 -19.76
C GLU A 141 -15.52 -16.08 -18.31
N PHE A 142 -15.45 -14.79 -18.00
CA PHE A 142 -15.73 -14.25 -16.67
C PHE A 142 -17.02 -13.45 -16.70
N VAL A 143 -17.78 -13.51 -15.59
CA VAL A 143 -18.82 -12.52 -15.34
C VAL A 143 -18.11 -11.20 -15.04
N GLU A 144 -18.38 -10.16 -15.83
CA GLU A 144 -17.71 -8.84 -15.68
C GLU A 144 -18.55 -7.86 -14.86
N ASN A 145 -19.87 -8.05 -14.79
CA ASN A 145 -20.77 -7.14 -14.08
C ASN A 145 -20.60 -7.29 -12.55
N PRO A 146 -20.20 -6.24 -11.81
CA PRO A 146 -19.95 -6.33 -10.38
C PRO A 146 -21.17 -6.73 -9.53
N GLU A 147 -22.36 -6.26 -9.90
CA GLU A 147 -23.61 -6.56 -9.19
C GLU A 147 -23.99 -8.03 -9.40
N GLU A 148 -23.84 -8.53 -10.63
CA GLU A 148 -24.08 -9.94 -10.96
C GLU A 148 -23.09 -10.87 -10.23
N ILE A 149 -21.81 -10.49 -10.14
CA ILE A 149 -20.81 -11.25 -9.37
C ILE A 149 -21.21 -11.33 -7.90
N GLU A 150 -21.60 -10.21 -7.30
CA GLU A 150 -21.98 -10.17 -5.89
C GLU A 150 -23.26 -10.96 -5.64
N GLU A 151 -24.31 -10.77 -6.45
CA GLU A 151 -25.58 -11.49 -6.32
C GLU A 151 -25.37 -13.00 -6.47
N ARG A 152 -24.64 -13.44 -7.50
CA ARG A 152 -24.34 -14.85 -7.74
C ARG A 152 -23.53 -15.44 -6.60
N SER A 153 -22.55 -14.72 -6.08
CA SER A 153 -21.73 -15.17 -4.95
C SER A 153 -22.55 -15.31 -3.67
N LEU A 154 -23.40 -14.32 -3.35
CA LEU A 154 -24.27 -14.36 -2.17
C LEU A 154 -25.32 -15.47 -2.28
N SER A 155 -25.87 -15.71 -3.48
CA SER A 155 -26.77 -16.84 -3.75
C SER A 155 -26.10 -18.17 -3.43
N LEU A 156 -24.88 -18.39 -3.90
CA LEU A 156 -24.10 -19.59 -3.59
C LEU A 156 -23.82 -19.73 -2.09
N ILE A 157 -23.39 -18.66 -1.42
CA ILE A 157 -23.13 -18.68 0.02
C ILE A 157 -24.40 -19.06 0.80
N ASN A 158 -25.53 -18.46 0.43
CA ASN A 158 -26.82 -18.67 1.12
C ASN A 158 -27.32 -20.11 1.08
N GLN A 159 -26.89 -20.91 0.10
CA GLN A 159 -27.24 -22.34 0.01
C GLN A 159 -26.63 -23.19 1.12
N TYR A 160 -25.53 -22.73 1.74
CA TYR A 160 -24.81 -23.45 2.79
C TYR A 160 -25.10 -22.91 4.20
N LEU A 161 -25.94 -21.87 4.33
CA LEU A 161 -26.27 -21.25 5.60
C LEU A 161 -27.55 -21.83 6.19
N MET A 162 -27.45 -22.32 7.43
CA MET A 162 -28.56 -22.88 8.23
C MET A 162 -29.32 -21.80 9.05
N GLU A 163 -28.89 -20.54 9.00
CA GLU A 163 -29.53 -19.44 9.74
C GLU A 163 -30.91 -19.09 9.16
N GLU A 164 -31.93 -19.05 10.01
CA GLU A 164 -33.32 -18.79 9.64
C GLU A 164 -33.66 -17.29 9.68
N ASP A 165 -33.02 -16.51 10.55
CA ASP A 165 -33.21 -15.06 10.60
C ASP A 165 -32.58 -14.42 9.36
N ASN A 166 -33.41 -13.88 8.47
CA ASN A 166 -32.97 -13.28 7.21
C ASN A 166 -31.95 -12.14 7.41
N ARG A 167 -32.07 -11.34 8.48
CA ARG A 167 -31.13 -10.25 8.75
C ARG A 167 -29.78 -10.78 9.20
N LYS A 168 -29.77 -11.79 10.08
CA LYS A 168 -28.53 -12.49 10.46
C LYS A 168 -27.91 -13.19 9.26
N LYS A 169 -28.70 -13.87 8.44
CA LYS A 169 -28.25 -14.57 7.23
C LYS A 169 -27.55 -13.62 6.26
N ARG A 170 -28.11 -12.43 6.01
CA ARG A 170 -27.49 -11.36 5.20
C ARG A 170 -26.13 -10.92 5.76
N ILE A 171 -26.03 -10.71 7.07
CA ILE A 171 -24.77 -10.33 7.75
C ILE A 171 -23.72 -11.43 7.61
N ILE A 172 -24.09 -12.69 7.87
CA ILE A 172 -23.20 -13.85 7.76
C ILE A 172 -22.71 -14.00 6.31
N ALA A 173 -23.61 -13.90 5.33
CA ALA A 173 -23.28 -14.03 3.92
C ALA A 173 -22.29 -12.94 3.47
N LYS A 174 -22.49 -11.68 3.88
CA LYS A 174 -21.56 -10.58 3.59
C LYS A 174 -20.20 -10.77 4.26
N ALA A 175 -20.17 -11.30 5.47
CA ALA A 175 -18.92 -11.62 6.17
C ALA A 175 -18.13 -12.74 5.46
N ILE A 176 -18.83 -13.77 4.95
CA ILE A 176 -18.21 -14.84 4.15
C ILE A 176 -17.73 -14.30 2.81
N PHE A 177 -18.55 -13.52 2.10
CA PHE A 177 -18.18 -12.93 0.81
C PHE A 177 -16.91 -12.06 0.94
N ALA A 178 -16.84 -11.23 1.97
CA ALA A 178 -15.70 -10.34 2.22
C ALA A 178 -14.41 -11.07 2.62
N SER A 179 -14.50 -12.31 3.11
CA SER A 179 -13.35 -13.10 3.55
C SER A 179 -12.98 -14.25 2.61
N GLY A 180 -13.89 -14.66 1.73
CA GLY A 180 -13.78 -15.91 0.97
C GLY A 180 -13.78 -17.17 1.86
N ASN A 181 -14.19 -17.07 3.13
CA ASN A 181 -14.04 -18.14 4.11
C ASN A 181 -15.40 -18.57 4.72
N PRO A 182 -15.96 -19.72 4.30
CA PRO A 182 -17.21 -20.25 4.85
C PRO A 182 -17.20 -20.53 6.37
N GLU A 183 -16.02 -20.76 6.97
CA GLU A 183 -15.91 -21.03 8.42
C GLU A 183 -16.33 -19.83 9.28
N ILE A 184 -16.41 -18.63 8.70
CA ILE A 184 -16.98 -17.45 9.35
C ILE A 184 -18.40 -17.69 9.84
N ALA A 185 -19.20 -18.52 9.14
CA ALA A 185 -20.55 -18.89 9.57
C ALA A 185 -20.57 -19.51 10.97
N LYS A 186 -19.54 -20.29 11.33
CA LYS A 186 -19.44 -20.96 12.64
C LYS A 186 -18.83 -20.05 13.70
N ALA A 187 -17.96 -19.13 13.29
CA ALA A 187 -17.24 -18.25 14.20
C ALA A 187 -18.05 -17.01 14.62
N ILE A 188 -18.99 -16.57 13.79
CA ILE A 188 -19.74 -15.34 14.04
C ILE A 188 -20.69 -15.48 15.24
N TYR A 189 -20.69 -14.43 16.05
CA TYR A 189 -21.63 -14.18 17.13
C TYR A 189 -22.43 -12.94 16.79
N ILE A 190 -23.74 -13.00 16.96
CA ILE A 190 -24.63 -11.86 16.81
C ILE A 190 -25.48 -11.79 18.07
N HIS A 191 -25.25 -10.76 18.89
CA HIS A 191 -26.11 -10.47 20.04
C HIS A 191 -27.52 -10.13 19.56
N GLU A 192 -28.55 -10.57 20.29
CA GLU A 192 -29.97 -10.42 19.92
C GLU A 192 -30.35 -8.97 19.54
N LYS A 193 -29.86 -7.99 20.30
CA LYS A 193 -30.12 -6.55 20.09
C LYS A 193 -29.16 -5.86 19.11
N ALA A 194 -28.10 -6.52 18.65
CA ALA A 194 -27.03 -5.83 17.91
C ALA A 194 -27.53 -5.19 16.61
N ILE A 195 -28.35 -5.90 15.84
CA ILE A 195 -28.87 -5.41 14.56
C ILE A 195 -29.82 -4.23 14.81
N ASP A 196 -30.79 -4.40 15.70
CA ASP A 196 -31.81 -3.38 16.00
C ASP A 196 -31.20 -2.11 16.60
N SER A 197 -30.32 -2.23 17.59
CA SER A 197 -29.62 -1.09 18.19
C SER A 197 -28.70 -0.37 17.20
N THR A 198 -28.09 -1.09 16.25
CA THR A 198 -27.31 -0.46 15.19
C THR A 198 -28.21 0.31 14.22
N ILE A 199 -29.31 -0.28 13.75
CA ILE A 199 -30.25 0.37 12.83
C ILE A 199 -30.87 1.62 13.47
N GLU A 200 -31.28 1.53 14.73
CA GLU A 200 -31.85 2.66 15.47
C GLU A 200 -30.85 3.82 15.56
N ALA A 201 -29.61 3.54 15.97
CA ALA A 201 -28.55 4.55 16.06
C ALA A 201 -28.23 5.20 14.69
N LEU A 202 -28.20 4.41 13.61
CA LEU A 202 -28.00 4.95 12.26
C LEU A 202 -29.17 5.86 11.86
N ARG A 203 -30.42 5.48 12.15
CA ARG A 203 -31.60 6.30 11.84
C ARG A 203 -31.66 7.61 12.65
N THR A 204 -31.06 7.66 13.84
CA THR A 204 -30.93 8.90 14.62
C THR A 204 -29.71 9.74 14.25
N GLY A 205 -28.91 9.32 13.25
CA GLY A 205 -27.77 10.08 12.75
C GLY A 205 -26.47 9.90 13.54
N VAL A 206 -26.40 8.90 14.43
CA VAL A 206 -25.21 8.60 15.23
C VAL A 206 -24.03 8.26 14.31
N ALA A 207 -22.86 8.85 14.58
CA ALA A 207 -21.64 8.57 13.83
C ALA A 207 -21.00 7.25 14.24
N ILE A 208 -20.20 6.67 13.35
CA ILE A 208 -19.36 5.50 13.65
C ILE A 208 -17.98 5.97 14.10
N LEU A 209 -17.44 5.35 15.16
CA LEU A 209 -16.04 5.40 15.53
C LEU A 209 -15.35 4.11 15.08
N SER A 210 -14.28 4.26 14.29
CA SER A 210 -13.49 3.15 13.79
C SER A 210 -12.10 3.08 14.42
N ASP A 211 -11.56 1.87 14.59
CA ASP A 211 -10.25 1.65 15.21
C ASP A 211 -9.08 2.05 14.30
N VAL A 212 -9.19 1.85 12.99
CA VAL A 212 -8.15 2.17 12.00
C VAL A 212 -8.71 2.83 10.74
N ASN A 213 -7.87 3.60 10.04
CA ASN A 213 -8.28 4.30 8.81
C ASN A 213 -8.75 3.37 7.69
N MET A 214 -8.24 2.13 7.62
CA MET A 214 -8.70 1.15 6.63
C MET A 214 -10.18 0.79 6.83
N VAL A 215 -10.63 0.68 8.08
CA VAL A 215 -12.06 0.47 8.40
C VAL A 215 -12.86 1.72 8.02
N LYS A 216 -12.40 2.91 8.43
CA LYS A 216 -13.01 4.19 8.05
C LYS A 216 -13.23 4.33 6.54
N ALA A 217 -12.20 4.01 5.75
CA ALA A 217 -12.23 4.18 4.30
C ALA A 217 -13.28 3.30 3.60
N GLY A 218 -13.67 2.18 4.21
CA GLY A 218 -14.66 1.26 3.64
C GLY A 218 -16.10 1.51 4.10
N LEU A 219 -16.32 2.28 5.17
CA LEU A 219 -17.64 2.50 5.75
C LEU A 219 -18.45 3.53 4.96
N ARG A 220 -19.71 3.19 4.63
CA ARG A 220 -20.64 4.03 3.87
C ARG A 220 -21.53 4.90 4.78
N TRP A 221 -20.97 5.41 5.87
CA TRP A 221 -21.66 6.25 6.86
C TRP A 221 -20.70 7.28 7.47
N LYS A 222 -21.23 8.31 8.14
CA LYS A 222 -20.42 9.32 8.85
C LYS A 222 -19.52 8.62 9.87
N THR A 223 -18.21 8.67 9.63
CA THR A 223 -17.24 7.88 10.39
C THR A 223 -16.01 8.69 10.80
N ASP A 224 -15.69 8.61 12.09
CA ASP A 224 -14.46 9.14 12.67
C ASP A 224 -13.42 8.03 12.88
N CYS A 225 -12.14 8.39 12.76
CA CYS A 225 -11.02 7.55 13.15
C CYS A 225 -9.95 8.45 13.75
N LEU A 226 -9.57 8.18 15.00
CA LEU A 226 -8.67 9.05 15.76
C LEU A 226 -7.24 8.48 15.88
N ILE A 227 -6.92 7.40 15.17
CA ILE A 227 -5.63 6.69 15.33
C ILE A 227 -4.41 7.54 14.97
N ASN A 228 -4.60 8.53 14.09
CA ASN A 228 -3.56 9.46 13.66
C ASN A 228 -3.72 10.87 14.26
N ASP A 229 -4.67 11.09 15.17
CA ASP A 229 -4.80 12.37 15.86
C ASP A 229 -3.55 12.60 16.73
N PRO A 230 -2.83 13.73 16.57
CA PRO A 230 -1.64 14.02 17.37
C PRO A 230 -1.87 13.92 18.89
N LYS A 231 -3.04 14.31 19.38
CA LYS A 231 -3.39 14.21 20.82
C LYS A 231 -3.51 12.77 21.27
N ILE A 232 -4.06 11.89 20.42
CA ILE A 232 -4.15 10.46 20.72
C ILE A 232 -2.77 9.81 20.73
N ILE A 233 -1.89 10.19 19.80
CA ILE A 233 -0.52 9.69 19.76
C ILE A 233 0.23 10.07 21.06
N GLU A 234 0.08 11.32 21.49
CA GLU A 234 0.68 11.81 22.74
C GLU A 234 0.15 11.07 23.97
N VAL A 235 -1.17 10.94 24.10
CA VAL A 235 -1.79 10.30 25.27
C VAL A 235 -1.49 8.80 25.30
N ALA A 236 -1.52 8.10 24.17
CA ALA A 236 -1.14 6.69 24.10
C ALA A 236 0.29 6.46 24.61
N LYS A 237 1.23 7.35 24.24
CA LYS A 237 2.61 7.30 24.73
C LYS A 237 2.69 7.59 26.23
N LYS A 238 1.96 8.61 26.71
CA LYS A 238 1.94 9.01 28.12
C LYS A 238 1.39 7.90 29.03
N GLU A 239 0.35 7.21 28.59
CA GLU A 239 -0.35 6.19 29.38
C GLU A 239 0.18 4.77 29.17
N GLY A 240 1.14 4.57 28.25
CA GLY A 240 1.71 3.25 27.97
C GLY A 240 0.72 2.28 27.31
N ILE A 241 -0.29 2.81 26.62
CA ILE A 241 -1.31 2.02 25.90
C ILE A 241 -1.12 2.16 24.39
N THR A 242 -1.77 1.28 23.63
CA THR A 242 -1.71 1.38 22.16
C THR A 242 -2.49 2.58 21.64
N ARG A 243 -2.08 3.12 20.48
CA ARG A 243 -2.84 4.19 19.80
C ARG A 243 -4.30 3.80 19.54
N ALA A 244 -4.54 2.58 19.10
CA ALA A 244 -5.88 2.08 18.79
C ALA A 244 -6.77 1.95 20.04
N GLU A 245 -6.18 1.60 21.19
CA GLU A 245 -6.88 1.61 22.48
C GLU A 245 -7.23 3.03 22.92
N ALA A 246 -6.26 3.95 22.88
CA ALA A 246 -6.47 5.35 23.20
C ALA A 246 -7.52 6.00 22.27
N SER A 247 -7.49 5.72 20.97
CA SER A 247 -8.48 6.24 20.00
C SER A 247 -9.91 5.92 20.39
N ILE A 248 -10.16 4.71 20.90
CA ILE A 248 -11.49 4.30 21.34
C ILE A 248 -11.85 4.98 22.67
N ILE A 249 -10.96 4.96 23.66
CA ILE A 249 -11.20 5.56 24.98
C ILE A 249 -11.58 7.04 24.84
N TYR A 250 -10.77 7.82 24.13
CA TYR A 250 -10.96 9.26 23.99
C TYR A 250 -11.94 9.65 22.87
N GLY A 251 -12.29 8.70 22.00
CA GLY A 251 -13.27 8.89 20.93
C GLY A 251 -14.70 8.67 21.38
N LEU A 252 -14.95 8.11 22.56
CA LEU A 252 -16.29 7.82 23.09
C LEU A 252 -16.75 8.85 24.14
N LYS A 253 -16.48 10.13 23.87
CA LYS A 253 -17.02 11.25 24.69
C LYS A 253 -18.48 11.57 24.41
N GLU A 254 -18.96 11.14 23.24
CA GLU A 254 -20.34 11.22 22.80
C GLU A 254 -20.77 9.83 22.34
N GLN A 255 -22.08 9.61 22.27
CA GLN A 255 -22.65 8.33 21.83
C GLN A 255 -22.26 8.06 20.37
N ARG A 256 -21.62 6.91 20.12
CA ARG A 256 -21.17 6.48 18.79
C ARG A 256 -21.35 4.98 18.62
N LEU A 257 -21.62 4.55 17.40
CA LEU A 257 -21.44 3.15 17.01
C LEU A 257 -19.95 2.85 16.92
N VAL A 258 -19.54 1.62 17.26
CA VAL A 258 -18.13 1.26 17.25
C VAL A 258 -17.88 0.13 16.26
N VAL A 259 -16.93 0.32 15.34
CA VAL A 259 -16.50 -0.69 14.38
C VAL A 259 -15.00 -0.93 14.53
N ILE A 260 -14.64 -2.12 15.02
CA ILE A 260 -13.26 -2.53 15.28
C ILE A 260 -12.91 -3.65 14.32
N GLY A 261 -12.08 -3.35 13.32
CA GLY A 261 -11.72 -4.32 12.27
C GLY A 261 -10.31 -4.90 12.41
N ASN A 262 -9.42 -4.27 13.18
CA ASN A 262 -8.00 -4.59 13.14
C ASN A 262 -7.38 -4.83 14.52
N SER A 263 -7.68 -4.00 15.52
CA SER A 263 -6.93 -4.01 16.77
C SER A 263 -7.68 -4.67 17.93
N PRO A 264 -7.17 -5.77 18.52
CA PRO A 264 -7.72 -6.35 19.75
C PRO A 264 -7.75 -5.39 20.93
N THR A 265 -6.73 -4.50 21.04
CA THR A 265 -6.64 -3.54 22.15
C THR A 265 -7.70 -2.44 22.06
N SER A 266 -8.28 -2.19 20.88
CA SER A 266 -9.46 -1.33 20.75
C SER A 266 -10.68 -1.89 21.48
N ILE A 267 -10.84 -3.22 21.57
CA ILE A 267 -11.90 -3.83 22.38
C ILE A 267 -11.63 -3.60 23.88
N LEU A 268 -10.36 -3.68 24.31
CA LEU A 268 -10.00 -3.37 25.69
C LEU A 268 -10.29 -1.90 26.01
N GLY A 269 -9.96 -0.99 25.10
CA GLY A 269 -10.26 0.43 25.20
C GLY A 269 -11.77 0.72 25.26
N LEU A 270 -12.56 0.01 24.45
CA LEU A 270 -14.02 0.07 24.48
C LEU A 270 -14.58 -0.34 25.86
N ILE A 271 -14.15 -1.49 26.39
CA ILE A 271 -14.59 -1.97 27.70
C ILE A 271 -14.20 -0.96 28.80
N LYS A 272 -13.00 -0.36 28.72
CA LYS A 272 -12.58 0.71 29.64
C LYS A 272 -13.47 1.95 29.53
N ALA A 273 -13.75 2.42 28.31
CA ALA A 273 -14.61 3.58 28.08
C ALA A 273 -16.01 3.37 28.66
N ILE A 274 -16.59 2.18 28.47
CA ILE A 274 -17.93 1.85 28.99
C ILE A 274 -17.92 1.79 30.52
N LYS A 275 -16.87 1.23 31.14
CA LYS A 275 -16.69 1.29 32.61
C LYS A 275 -16.57 2.72 33.14
N MET A 276 -16.12 3.66 32.31
CA MET A 276 -16.04 5.09 32.61
C MET A 276 -17.35 5.85 32.30
N GLY A 277 -18.41 5.16 31.88
CA GLY A 277 -19.73 5.74 31.60
C GLY A 277 -20.00 6.05 30.13
N ALA A 278 -19.16 5.61 29.19
CA ALA A 278 -19.47 5.77 27.78
C ALA A 278 -20.67 4.90 27.38
N GLU A 279 -21.60 5.49 26.63
CA GLU A 279 -22.75 4.80 26.07
C GLU A 279 -22.48 4.42 24.61
N VAL A 280 -22.54 3.13 24.30
CA VAL A 280 -22.29 2.59 22.95
C VAL A 280 -23.50 1.74 22.53
N PRO A 281 -24.27 2.15 21.51
CA PRO A 281 -25.49 1.42 21.11
C PRO A 281 -25.20 -0.01 20.65
N ALA A 282 -24.15 -0.18 19.84
CA ALA A 282 -23.70 -1.48 19.37
C ALA A 282 -22.25 -1.45 18.87
N VAL A 283 -21.66 -2.64 18.79
CA VAL A 283 -20.25 -2.85 18.43
C VAL A 283 -20.13 -3.92 17.34
N ILE A 284 -19.40 -3.64 16.27
CA ILE A 284 -18.97 -4.65 15.31
C ILE A 284 -17.48 -4.88 15.54
N ALA A 285 -17.09 -6.05 16.05
CA ALA A 285 -15.72 -6.35 16.44
C ALA A 285 -15.20 -7.60 15.73
N THR A 286 -14.34 -7.38 14.76
CA THR A 286 -13.71 -8.45 13.98
C THR A 286 -12.17 -8.34 13.96
N PRO A 287 -11.45 -7.88 15.00
CA PRO A 287 -10.00 -7.83 14.91
C PRO A 287 -9.42 -9.25 14.77
N PRO A 288 -8.56 -9.51 13.77
CA PRO A 288 -7.85 -10.77 13.66
C PRO A 288 -6.69 -10.78 14.67
N GLY A 289 -6.18 -11.97 14.96
CA GLY A 289 -4.95 -12.08 15.75
C GLY A 289 -4.84 -13.39 16.52
N PHE A 290 -3.60 -13.73 16.85
CA PHE A 290 -3.24 -14.91 17.62
C PHE A 290 -2.90 -14.58 19.08
N THR A 291 -2.86 -13.30 19.43
CA THR A 291 -2.52 -12.80 20.77
C THR A 291 -3.58 -11.80 21.21
N ASN A 292 -4.15 -11.99 22.39
CA ASN A 292 -5.17 -11.13 23.02
C ASN A 292 -6.51 -10.99 22.26
N ALA A 293 -6.59 -11.38 20.98
CA ALA A 293 -7.79 -11.26 20.15
C ALA A 293 -8.93 -12.14 20.66
N ILE A 294 -8.63 -13.39 21.03
CA ILE A 294 -9.63 -14.34 21.52
C ILE A 294 -10.19 -13.85 22.85
N GLU A 295 -9.31 -13.49 23.78
CA GLU A 295 -9.65 -13.03 25.12
C GLU A 295 -10.45 -11.72 25.07
N ALA A 296 -10.00 -10.74 24.27
CA ALA A 296 -10.70 -9.47 24.14
C ALA A 296 -12.10 -9.65 23.53
N LYS A 297 -12.23 -10.46 22.47
CA LYS A 297 -13.53 -10.76 21.85
C LYS A 297 -14.46 -11.50 22.79
N ASN A 298 -13.95 -12.48 23.53
CA ASN A 298 -14.73 -13.16 24.57
C ASN A 298 -15.17 -12.21 25.68
N ALA A 299 -14.29 -11.29 26.11
CA ALA A 299 -14.65 -10.28 27.11
C ALA A 299 -15.79 -9.36 26.63
N LEU A 300 -15.79 -8.97 25.36
CA LEU A 300 -16.89 -8.20 24.76
C LEU A 300 -18.19 -9.00 24.66
N ILE A 301 -18.12 -10.27 24.33
CA ILE A 301 -19.31 -11.16 24.30
C ILE A 301 -19.87 -11.29 25.72
N SER A 302 -19.00 -11.57 26.70
CA SER A 302 -19.38 -11.77 28.10
C SER A 302 -19.89 -10.50 28.79
N SER A 303 -19.56 -9.30 28.28
CA SER A 303 -20.08 -8.05 28.86
C SER A 303 -21.54 -7.77 28.53
N GLY A 304 -22.17 -8.54 27.62
CA GLY A 304 -23.57 -8.36 27.23
C GLY A 304 -23.86 -7.09 26.42
N ILE A 305 -22.83 -6.41 25.93
CA ILE A 305 -22.98 -5.23 25.07
C ILE A 305 -23.50 -5.72 23.71
N PRO A 306 -24.53 -5.08 23.12
CA PRO A 306 -24.98 -5.42 21.78
C PRO A 306 -23.80 -5.43 20.80
N SER A 307 -23.46 -6.62 20.30
CA SER A 307 -22.27 -6.79 19.49
C SER A 307 -22.39 -7.86 18.42
N ILE A 308 -21.66 -7.66 17.33
CA ILE A 308 -21.40 -8.66 16.29
C ILE A 308 -19.90 -8.95 16.32
N VAL A 309 -19.53 -10.21 16.57
CA VAL A 309 -18.14 -10.60 16.84
C VAL A 309 -17.75 -11.81 16.01
N ILE A 310 -16.58 -11.79 15.37
CA ILE A 310 -15.99 -13.01 14.79
C ILE A 310 -15.11 -13.69 15.84
N ARG A 311 -15.54 -14.80 16.44
CA ARG A 311 -14.79 -15.51 17.48
C ARG A 311 -13.46 -16.08 16.96
N GLY A 312 -12.60 -16.49 17.90
CA GLY A 312 -11.32 -17.13 17.58
C GLY A 312 -10.29 -16.14 17.03
N THR A 313 -9.43 -16.59 16.12
CA THR A 313 -8.36 -15.75 15.53
C THR A 313 -8.77 -15.05 14.23
N LEU A 314 -9.89 -15.46 13.64
CA LEU A 314 -10.44 -14.91 12.40
C LEU A 314 -10.93 -13.47 12.61
N GLY A 315 -10.92 -12.70 11.53
CA GLY A 315 -11.26 -11.28 11.55
C GLY A 315 -10.70 -10.53 10.34
N GLY A 316 -10.66 -9.21 10.45
CA GLY A 316 -10.10 -8.30 9.47
C GLY A 316 -11.04 -7.10 9.21
N SER A 317 -10.44 -6.00 8.78
CA SER A 317 -11.15 -4.76 8.44
C SER A 317 -12.23 -4.97 7.38
N GLY A 318 -11.97 -5.81 6.37
CA GLY A 318 -12.94 -6.10 5.31
C GLY A 318 -14.23 -6.75 5.83
N ILE A 319 -14.12 -7.64 6.81
CA ILE A 319 -15.28 -8.30 7.44
C ILE A 319 -16.09 -7.29 8.25
N ALA A 320 -15.43 -6.51 9.12
CA ALA A 320 -16.09 -5.45 9.89
C ALA A 320 -16.85 -4.47 9.00
N VAL A 321 -16.21 -4.00 7.92
CA VAL A 321 -16.80 -3.09 6.94
C VAL A 321 -17.99 -3.72 6.23
N ALA A 322 -17.87 -4.97 5.78
CA ALA A 322 -18.96 -5.66 5.08
C ALA A 322 -20.20 -5.83 5.98
N ILE A 323 -20.00 -6.23 7.24
CA ILE A 323 -21.08 -6.34 8.23
C ILE A 323 -21.72 -4.97 8.48
N ALA A 324 -20.91 -3.95 8.74
CA ALA A 324 -21.41 -2.61 9.03
C ALA A 324 -22.19 -2.01 7.85
N ASN A 325 -21.66 -2.13 6.63
CA ASN A 325 -22.31 -1.61 5.43
C ASN A 325 -23.60 -2.34 5.09
N GLU A 326 -23.69 -3.64 5.40
CA GLU A 326 -24.93 -4.38 5.24
C GLU A 326 -26.02 -3.88 6.20
N ILE A 327 -25.65 -3.52 7.43
CA ILE A 327 -26.60 -2.93 8.38
C ILE A 327 -26.96 -1.49 8.00
N VAL A 328 -26.00 -0.71 7.46
CA VAL A 328 -26.29 0.61 6.87
C VAL A 328 -27.30 0.48 5.72
N LYS A 329 -27.15 -0.53 4.86
CA LYS A 329 -28.11 -0.83 3.80
C LYS A 329 -29.49 -1.15 4.38
N MET A 330 -29.57 -2.04 5.38
CA MET A 330 -30.83 -2.38 6.08
C MET A 330 -31.48 -1.16 6.71
N ALA A 331 -30.71 -0.23 7.29
CA ALA A 331 -31.24 0.97 7.91
C ALA A 331 -31.95 1.91 6.92
N GLY A 332 -31.49 1.93 5.66
CA GLY A 332 -32.08 2.69 4.55
C GLY A 332 -33.25 2.00 3.85
N GLU A 333 -33.50 0.72 4.11
CA GLU A 333 -34.69 0.02 3.64
C GLU A 333 -35.93 0.56 4.39
N LYS A 334 -37.03 0.85 3.67
CA LYS A 334 -38.31 1.19 4.31
C LYS A 334 -38.80 -0.03 5.09
N ALA A 335 -39.14 0.18 6.36
CA ALA A 335 -39.71 -0.85 7.23
C ALA A 335 -41.04 -1.38 6.69
#